data_AF-A0AA39Q6H4-F1
#
_entry.id   AF-A0AA39Q6H4-F1
#
_cell.length_a   1.000
_cell.length_b   1.000
_cell.length_c   1.000
_cell.angle_alpha   90.00
_cell.angle_beta   90.00
_cell.angle_gamma   90.00
#
_symmetry.space_group_name_H-M   'P 1'
#
loop_
_entity.id
_entity.type
_entity.pdbx_description
1 polymer ?
#
loop_
_entity_poly.entity_id
_entity_poly.type
_entity_poly.pdbx_seq_one_letter_code
_entity_poly.pdbx_strand_id
1 'polypeptide(L)' 'MSYVILGRAIKNEYLALGTFASVFGGAFLATRGGKKDTPAPTLVEQVKANVTSGNSEEEEFIKKFVEEAEKEAKH' A
#
# COMPACT_ATOMS: atom_id res chain seq x y z
N MET A 1 -3.48 -18.64 32.23
CA MET A 1 -4.04 -19.62 31.28
C MET A 1 -2.98 -20.01 30.24
N SER A 2 -3.06 -21.21 29.69
CA SER A 2 -2.11 -21.76 28.72
C SER A 2 -2.85 -22.53 27.63
N TYR A 3 -2.34 -22.49 26.40
CA TYR A 3 -2.88 -23.25 25.28
C TYR A 3 -1.95 -24.39 24.89
N VAL A 4 -2.49 -25.53 24.45
CA VAL A 4 -1.70 -26.61 23.87
C VAL A 4 -1.63 -26.40 22.36
N ILE A 5 -0.44 -26.09 21.87
CA ILE A 5 -0.17 -25.87 20.44
C ILE A 5 0.86 -26.91 20.03
N LEU A 6 0.54 -27.71 18.99
CA LEU A 6 1.41 -28.79 18.49
C LEU A 6 1.90 -29.75 19.60
N GLY A 7 1.02 -30.07 20.57
CA GLY A 7 1.34 -30.97 21.69
C GLY A 7 2.20 -30.35 22.80
N ARG A 8 2.47 -29.04 22.76
CA ARG A 8 3.21 -28.32 23.79
C ARG A 8 2.34 -27.26 24.46
N ALA A 9 2.40 -27.19 25.79
CA ALA A 9 1.74 -26.14 26.55
C ALA A 9 2.52 -24.83 26.41
N ILE A 10 1.87 -23.80 25.86
CA ILE A 10 2.40 -22.45 25.68
C ILE A 10 1.58 -21.51 26.57
N LYS A 11 2.27 -20.71 27.41
CA LYS A 11 1.60 -19.69 28.22
C LYS A 11 1.03 -18.59 27.33
N ASN A 12 -0.12 -18.04 27.72
CA ASN A 12 -0.79 -17.00 26.95
C ASN A 12 0.09 -15.75 26.74
N GLU A 13 0.94 -15.42 27.70
CA GLU A 13 1.86 -14.27 27.63
C GLU A 13 2.83 -14.40 26.45
N TYR A 14 3.45 -15.57 26.29
CA TYR A 14 4.37 -15.83 25.18
C TYR A 14 3.66 -15.95 23.84
N LEU A 15 2.46 -16.54 23.85
CA LEU A 15 1.64 -16.63 22.65
C LEU A 15 1.28 -15.22 22.14
N ALA A 16 0.79 -14.35 23.03
CA ALA A 16 0.44 -12.98 22.68
C ALA A 16 1.65 -12.18 22.18
N LEU A 17 2.78 -12.27 22.88
CA LEU A 17 4.02 -11.59 22.46
C LEU A 17 4.53 -12.09 21.10
N GLY A 18 4.48 -13.39 20.84
CA GLY A 18 4.86 -13.97 19.54
C GLY A 18 3.94 -13.50 18.41
N THR A 19 2.63 -13.42 18.65
CA THR A 19 1.67 -12.90 17.68
C THR A 19 1.94 -11.42 17.38
N PHE A 20 2.14 -10.58 18.40
CA PHE A 20 2.47 -9.18 18.17
C PHE A 20 3.80 -9.02 17.43
N ALA A 21 4.85 -9.72 17.84
CA ALA A 21 6.15 -9.67 17.18
C ALA A 21 6.08 -10.12 15.71
N SER A 22 5.31 -11.17 15.40
CA SER A 22 5.14 -11.64 14.03
C SER A 22 4.33 -10.69 13.16
N VAL A 23 3.24 -10.11 13.70
CA VAL A 23 2.43 -9.12 12.97
C VAL A 23 3.23 -7.84 12.71
N PHE A 24 3.82 -7.25 13.75
CA PHE A 24 4.61 -6.03 13.59
C PHE A 24 5.88 -6.27 12.78
N GLY A 25 6.58 -7.39 13.00
CA GLY A 25 7.76 -7.76 12.24
C GLY A 25 7.44 -8.03 10.76
N GLY A 26 6.34 -8.74 10.47
CA GLY A 26 5.87 -8.98 9.12
C GLY A 26 5.44 -7.71 8.41
N ALA A 27 4.66 -6.86 9.08
CA ALA A 27 4.27 -5.55 8.57
C ALA A 27 5.48 -4.65 8.30
N PHE A 28 6.45 -4.62 9.23
CA PHE A 28 7.70 -3.89 9.05
C PHE A 28 8.50 -4.46 7.88
N LEU A 29 8.66 -5.78 7.76
CA LEU A 29 9.38 -6.37 6.63
C LEU A 29 8.70 -6.09 5.28
N ALA A 30 7.37 -6.12 5.24
CA ALA A 30 6.59 -5.78 4.05
C ALA A 30 6.69 -4.30 3.67
N THR A 31 6.79 -3.41 4.66
CA THR A 31 6.80 -1.95 4.46
C THR A 31 8.19 -1.32 4.48
N ARG A 32 9.26 -2.01 4.94
CA ARG A 32 10.60 -1.43 5.12
C ARG A 32 11.35 -1.07 3.83
N GLY A 33 10.68 -1.05 2.68
CA GLY A 33 11.17 -0.42 1.47
C GLY A 33 12.50 -1.00 0.96
N GLY A 34 12.43 -2.07 0.16
CA GLY A 34 13.45 -2.29 -0.85
C GLY A 34 13.17 -1.35 -2.01
N LYS A 35 14.11 -0.46 -2.35
CA LYS A 35 14.03 0.33 -3.58
C LYS A 35 14.02 -0.65 -4.76
N LYS A 36 12.84 -1.04 -5.21
CA LYS A 36 12.61 -1.35 -6.61
C LYS A 36 12.09 -0.06 -7.19
N ASP A 37 12.89 0.51 -8.07
CA ASP A 37 12.44 1.47 -9.07
C ASP A 37 11.41 0.77 -9.97
N THR A 38 10.26 0.40 -9.41
CA THR A 38 9.06 0.33 -10.21
C THR A 38 8.71 1.79 -10.42
N PRO A 39 8.83 2.35 -11.64
CA PRO A 39 8.35 3.70 -11.88
C PRO A 39 6.91 3.72 -11.37
N ALA A 40 6.64 4.61 -10.41
CA ALA A 40 5.27 4.85 -10.00
C ALA A 40 4.49 5.13 -11.30
N PRO A 41 3.38 4.44 -11.56
CA PRO A 41 2.52 4.80 -12.68
C PRO A 41 2.24 6.29 -12.52
N THR A 42 2.42 7.05 -13.59
CA THR A 42 2.13 8.48 -13.54
C THR A 42 0.69 8.65 -13.09
N LEU A 43 0.37 9.74 -12.39
CA LEU A 43 -1.01 10.07 -12.03
C LEU A 43 -1.89 10.04 -13.29
N VAL A 44 -1.33 10.37 -14.46
CA VAL A 44 -1.99 10.24 -15.77
C VAL A 44 -2.41 8.79 -16.07
N GLU A 45 -1.57 7.78 -15.83
CA GLU A 45 -1.93 6.37 -16.01
C GLU A 45 -2.96 5.90 -14.97
N GLN A 46 -2.87 6.37 -13.72
CA GLN A 46 -3.84 6.05 -12.67
C GLN A 46 -5.21 6.69 -12.93
N VAL A 47 -5.24 7.90 -13.46
CA VAL A 47 -6.45 8.63 -13.85
C VAL A 47 -7.08 7.96 -15.06
N LYS A 48 -6.30 7.57 -16.07
CA LYS A 48 -6.80 6.84 -17.24
C LYS A 48 -7.40 5.47 -16.87
N ALA A 49 -6.89 4.81 -15.83
CA ALA A 49 -7.41 3.54 -15.36
C ALA A 49 -8.71 3.65 -14.53
N ASN A 50 -8.96 4.80 -13.90
CA ASN A 50 -10.07 4.98 -12.94
C ASN A 50 -11.14 5.99 -13.39
N VAL A 51 -10.87 6.81 -14.41
CA VAL A 51 -11.88 7.70 -15.00
C VAL A 51 -12.57 6.95 -16.13
N THR A 52 -13.77 6.44 -15.84
CA THR A 52 -14.78 6.09 -16.85
C THR A 52 -15.87 7.15 -16.76
N SER A 53 -15.61 8.37 -17.26
CA SER A 53 -16.67 9.37 -17.36
C SER A 53 -17.15 9.38 -18.82
N GLY A 54 -18.44 9.13 -19.02
CA GLY A 54 -19.04 9.00 -20.35
C GLY A 54 -19.10 10.29 -21.18
N ASN A 55 -18.29 11.31 -20.86
CA ASN A 55 -18.30 12.62 -21.52
C ASN A 55 -16.85 13.10 -21.81
N SER A 56 -16.49 13.18 -23.10
CA SER A 56 -15.12 13.40 -23.58
C SER A 56 -14.47 14.71 -23.08
N GLU A 57 -15.26 15.75 -22.81
CA GLU A 57 -14.74 17.05 -22.37
C GLU A 57 -14.23 17.04 -20.92
N GLU A 58 -14.89 16.29 -20.04
CA GLU A 58 -14.47 16.21 -18.63
C GLU A 58 -13.17 15.41 -18.48
N GLU A 59 -12.99 14.36 -19.30
CA GLU A 59 -11.74 13.60 -19.29
C GLU A 59 -10.53 14.43 -19.74
N GLU A 60 -10.70 15.30 -20.74
CA GLU A 60 -9.64 16.20 -21.20
C GLU A 60 -9.28 17.25 -20.16
N PHE A 61 -10.28 17.77 -19.44
CA PHE A 61 -10.06 18.69 -18.33
C PHE A 61 -9.26 18.03 -17.20
N ILE A 62 -9.66 16.82 -16.78
CA ILE A 62 -8.98 16.08 -15.70
C ILE A 62 -7.54 15.73 -16.11
N LYS A 63 -7.30 15.32 -17.37
CA LYS A 63 -5.94 15.05 -17.88
C LYS A 63 -5.06 16.29 -17.81
N LYS A 64 -5.54 17.45 -18.28
CA LYS A 64 -4.77 18.71 -18.24
C LYS A 64 -4.48 19.15 -16.80
N PHE A 65 -5.47 19.06 -15.91
CA PHE A 65 -5.31 19.41 -14.49
C PHE A 65 -4.24 18.54 -13.80
N VAL A 66 -4.25 17.24 -14.08
CA VAL A 66 -3.27 16.30 -13.51
C VAL A 66 -1.88 16.49 -14.11
N GLU A 67 -1.78 16.72 -15.42
CA GLU A 67 -0.51 17.03 -16.09
C GLU A 67 0.13 18.32 -15.58
N GLU A 68 -0.67 19.34 -15.25
CA GLU A 68 -0.20 20.59 -14.67
C GLU A 68 0.28 20.39 -13.22
N ALA A 69 -0.50 19.69 -12.39
CA ALA A 69 -0.12 19.35 -11.02
C ALA A 69 1.17 18.48 -10.97
N GLU A 70 1.36 17.56 -11.92
CA GLU A 70 2.60 16.78 -12.02
C GLU A 70 3.81 17.62 -12.44
N LYS A 71 3.61 18.64 -13.29
CA LYS A 71 4.68 19.56 -13.69
C LYS A 71 5.09 20.48 -12.55
N GLU A 72 4.11 20.98 -11.78
CA GLU A 72 4.37 21.80 -10.59
C GLU A 72 5.08 20.99 -9.49
N ALA A 73 4.70 19.72 -9.28
CA ALA A 73 5.33 18.88 -8.26
C ALA A 73 6.76 18.43 -8.59
N LYS A 74 7.18 18.53 -9.86
CA LYS A 74 8.53 18.16 -10.33
C LYS A 74 9.49 19.35 -10.45
N HIS A 75 9.06 20.56 -10.06
CA HIS A 75 9.86 21.78 -10.10
C HIS A 75 10.27 22.30 -8.72
#